data_AF-A0A4V1P8V2-F1
#
_entry.id   AF-A0A4V1P8V2-F1
#
_cell.length_a   1.000
_cell.length_b   1.000
_cell.length_c   1.000
_cell.angle_alpha   90.00
_cell.angle_beta   90.00
_cell.angle_gamma   90.00
#
_symmetry.space_group_name_H-M   'P 1'
#
loop_
_entity.id
_entity.type
_entity.pdbx_description
1 polymer ?
#
loop_
_entity_poly.entity_id
_entity_poly.type
_entity_poly.pdbx_seq_one_letter_code
_entity_poly.pdbx_strand_id
1 'polypeptide(L)'
;MVQVRGRPDTPLSLDQAWLNDAISRASSAISSGSTMSFFDRFSQISYNRSTIFAADGVFTEVGWTRAPNPRGGPAFETVYSIGASYGTTVLYSLNIAISVNLLPFPAVYPAISQILLGDDTVTGTNFDDYIPGYAGNDLIAPGLGSDLVHGGPGLDRISYADAVAGISVSLAQGYTFDGGGLIDRFIEIEGAVGSAFADLIGGDDGANILEGGAGDDQIFGWQGDDVLIGGTGVDLLDGGDGVDTVSYETASMGAVVRFDLGIGAGTDADGDTFISIERVRGSNFADLLIGGDADDSFSGLGGDDMLVGAGGNDCLAGGEGSDTLYGGDGDDVLYSDFGARETLFGGAGNDRISADLFVVETYVRGGLGNDKILLSLGNDTVYGDEVLPDGSSVGAGDDQIDTGEGTNTVYAGGGADAILCGGGHNIVYGGDGDDTITVYQGTFSTPGAFVNVLLGDAGNDRITGNAASDYIEGGAGNDTLAAGQEYPITGVVTDRFVFRSGSGNDAILDFQPGSDQVAIPVDINGTGWTTEADILAALHDVNGVATLDLAGGNSITFTGLHSTAFTIADFIIL
;
A
#
# COMPACT_ATOMS: atom_id res chain seq x y z
N MET A 1 8.70 41.48 -5.34
CA MET A 1 9.77 42.35 -4.77
C MET A 1 10.33 43.28 -5.84
N VAL A 2 10.87 44.44 -5.49
CA VAL A 2 11.60 45.33 -6.43
C VAL A 2 13.06 45.37 -6.00
N GLN A 3 13.98 44.79 -6.77
CA GLN A 3 15.42 44.94 -6.54
C GLN A 3 15.97 46.03 -7.47
N VAL A 4 16.59 47.07 -6.88
CA VAL A 4 17.24 48.15 -7.62
C VAL A 4 18.75 48.01 -7.42
N ARG A 5 19.51 47.69 -8.49
CA ARG A 5 20.98 47.75 -8.45
C ARG A 5 21.46 49.08 -9.04
N GLY A 6 22.10 49.91 -8.20
CA GLY A 6 22.86 51.08 -8.61
C GLY A 6 24.36 50.87 -8.38
N ARG A 7 25.23 51.57 -9.14
CA ARG A 7 26.66 51.69 -8.79
C ARG A 7 26.83 52.54 -7.51
N PRO A 8 27.91 52.36 -6.74
CA PRO A 8 28.06 52.90 -5.38
C PRO A 8 28.14 54.44 -5.29
N ASP A 9 28.27 55.14 -6.42
CA ASP A 9 28.81 56.51 -6.43
C ASP A 9 27.74 57.60 -6.67
N THR A 10 26.49 57.23 -6.98
CA THR A 10 25.36 58.18 -7.12
C THR A 10 24.04 57.50 -6.77
N PRO A 11 23.34 57.91 -5.69
CA PRO A 11 22.03 57.35 -5.36
C PRO A 11 20.96 57.83 -6.36
N LEU A 12 20.21 56.88 -6.94
CA LEU A 12 18.96 57.19 -7.65
C LEU A 12 17.88 57.51 -6.60
N SER A 13 17.43 58.76 -6.52
CA SER A 13 16.17 59.07 -5.82
C SER A 13 15.00 58.79 -6.76
N LEU A 14 14.38 57.62 -6.63
CA LEU A 14 13.07 57.39 -7.21
C LEU A 14 12.07 58.28 -6.46
N ASP A 15 11.35 59.14 -7.19
CA ASP A 15 10.32 59.99 -6.60
C ASP A 15 9.20 59.12 -6.02
N GLN A 16 8.93 59.28 -4.72
CA GLN A 16 7.86 58.59 -3.99
C GLN A 16 6.49 58.81 -4.66
N ALA A 17 6.29 59.91 -5.38
CA ALA A 17 5.07 60.18 -6.14
C ALA A 17 4.88 59.20 -7.31
N TRP A 18 5.95 58.81 -8.00
CA TRP A 18 5.89 57.84 -9.09
C TRP A 18 5.59 56.43 -8.59
N LEU A 19 6.23 56.04 -7.47
CA LEU A 19 6.00 54.74 -6.85
C LEU A 19 4.56 54.63 -6.30
N ASN A 20 4.06 55.70 -5.69
CA ASN A 20 2.68 55.76 -5.18
C ASN A 20 1.64 55.75 -6.32
N ASP A 21 1.91 56.38 -7.45
CA ASP A 21 1.04 56.34 -8.65
C ASP A 21 1.01 54.94 -9.28
N ALA A 22 2.16 54.27 -9.38
CA ALA A 22 2.25 52.89 -9.87
C ALA A 22 1.48 51.91 -8.97
N ILE A 23 1.66 52.01 -7.65
CA ILE A 23 0.94 51.20 -6.66
C ILE A 23 -0.57 51.50 -6.71
N SER A 24 -0.97 52.77 -6.81
CA SER A 24 -2.38 53.17 -6.89
C SER A 24 -3.07 52.64 -8.15
N ARG A 25 -2.37 52.62 -9.30
CA ARG A 25 -2.92 52.11 -10.56
C ARG A 25 -3.02 50.58 -10.58
N ALA A 26 -2.02 49.89 -10.02
CA ALA A 26 -2.07 48.45 -9.83
C ALA A 26 -3.22 48.04 -8.88
N SER A 27 -3.37 48.74 -7.75
CA SER A 27 -4.43 48.47 -6.77
C SER A 27 -5.82 48.75 -7.33
N SER A 28 -5.98 49.79 -8.15
CA SER A 28 -7.27 50.11 -8.78
C SER A 28 -7.66 49.11 -9.88
N ALA A 29 -6.69 48.57 -10.63
CA ALA A 29 -6.93 47.55 -11.65
C ALA A 29 -7.31 46.19 -11.06
N ILE A 30 -6.73 45.81 -9.91
CA ILE A 30 -7.06 44.59 -9.17
C ILE A 30 -8.49 44.68 -8.61
N SER A 31 -8.90 45.83 -8.08
CA SER A 31 -10.22 46.03 -7.47
C SER A 31 -11.40 46.13 -8.44
N SER A 32 -11.17 46.37 -9.75
CA SER A 32 -12.23 46.60 -10.74
C SER A 32 -12.53 45.40 -11.65
N GLY A 33 -11.86 44.26 -11.45
CA GLY A 33 -12.05 43.03 -12.25
C GLY A 33 -11.86 43.21 -13.76
N SER A 34 -11.15 44.27 -14.18
CA SER A 34 -11.00 44.62 -15.59
C SER A 34 -9.76 43.91 -16.17
N THR A 35 -9.96 43.03 -17.14
CA THR A 35 -8.89 42.43 -17.96
C THR A 35 -8.31 43.47 -18.92
N MET A 36 -7.56 44.44 -18.40
CA MET A 36 -6.63 45.22 -19.20
C MET A 36 -5.25 44.59 -19.04
N SER A 37 -4.79 43.97 -20.13
CA SER A 37 -3.44 43.43 -20.29
C SER A 37 -2.40 44.46 -19.85
N PHE A 38 -1.69 44.13 -18.77
CA PHE A 38 -0.49 44.84 -18.34
C PHE A 38 0.79 44.06 -18.69
N PHE A 39 0.67 42.87 -19.28
CA PHE A 39 1.78 41.93 -19.48
C PHE A 39 1.82 41.39 -20.90
N ASP A 40 2.20 42.24 -21.85
CA ASP A 40 2.72 41.77 -23.13
C ASP A 40 3.78 42.74 -23.67
N ARG A 41 4.76 43.09 -22.82
CA ARG A 41 5.78 44.10 -23.17
C ARG A 41 7.14 43.86 -22.54
N PHE A 42 7.78 42.71 -22.79
CA PHE A 42 9.24 42.66 -22.81
C PHE A 42 9.71 41.58 -23.79
N SER A 43 9.54 41.80 -25.08
CA SER A 43 10.40 41.18 -26.09
C SER A 43 11.60 42.08 -26.37
N GLN A 44 12.77 41.45 -26.45
CA GLN A 44 14.07 42.02 -26.81
C GLN A 44 13.97 43.03 -27.97
N ILE A 45 14.61 44.20 -27.83
CA ILE A 45 14.95 45.04 -28.99
C ILE A 45 16.47 45.18 -29.08
N SER A 46 17.01 44.53 -30.10
CA SER A 46 18.35 44.77 -30.65
C SER A 46 18.41 46.13 -31.37
N TYR A 47 19.53 46.82 -31.23
CA TYR A 47 19.81 48.14 -31.81
C TYR A 47 19.73 48.20 -33.34
N ASN A 48 19.14 49.26 -33.89
CA ASN A 48 19.55 49.78 -35.19
C ASN A 48 19.50 51.33 -35.25
N ARG A 49 20.58 51.92 -35.76
CA ARG A 49 20.90 53.36 -35.77
C ARG A 49 19.95 54.17 -36.67
N SER A 50 19.42 55.30 -36.20
CA SER A 50 19.04 56.45 -37.05
C SER A 50 18.83 57.75 -36.24
N THR A 51 19.40 58.83 -36.76
CA THR A 51 19.56 60.18 -36.18
C THR A 51 18.53 61.19 -36.72
N ILE A 52 17.87 61.96 -35.85
CA ILE A 52 17.18 63.23 -36.19
C ILE A 52 17.36 64.23 -35.04
N PHE A 53 17.76 65.47 -35.35
CA PHE A 53 18.04 66.56 -34.40
C PHE A 53 17.03 67.72 -34.52
N ALA A 54 16.65 68.33 -33.39
CA ALA A 54 16.06 69.67 -33.27
C ALA A 54 16.52 70.36 -31.96
N ALA A 55 16.51 71.70 -31.93
CA ALA A 55 17.46 72.54 -31.16
C ALA A 55 16.85 73.50 -30.12
N ASP A 56 15.72 73.16 -29.52
CA ASP A 56 15.11 73.94 -28.44
C ASP A 56 14.88 73.04 -27.22
N GLY A 57 15.68 73.25 -26.17
CA GLY A 57 15.70 72.44 -24.95
C GLY A 57 14.43 72.54 -24.11
N VAL A 58 13.34 71.96 -24.61
CA VAL A 58 12.07 71.74 -23.92
C VAL A 58 11.71 70.27 -24.06
N PHE A 59 11.41 69.60 -22.95
CA PHE A 59 10.72 68.30 -23.00
C PHE A 59 9.32 68.54 -23.56
N THR A 60 9.14 68.19 -24.82
CA THR A 60 7.81 68.10 -25.41
C THR A 60 7.49 66.63 -25.59
N GLU A 61 6.39 66.20 -24.96
CA GLU A 61 5.72 64.97 -25.34
C GLU A 61 5.31 65.11 -26.82
N VAL A 62 6.05 64.47 -27.73
CA VAL A 62 5.71 64.49 -29.15
C VAL A 62 4.68 63.39 -29.35
N GLY A 63 3.43 63.79 -29.53
CA GLY A 63 2.26 62.93 -29.39
C GLY A 63 2.19 61.67 -30.27
N TRP A 64 1.18 60.87 -29.94
CA TRP A 64 0.81 59.59 -30.54
C TRP A 64 0.53 59.69 -32.05
N THR A 65 1.24 58.92 -32.87
CA THR A 65 0.89 58.79 -34.29
C THR A 65 0.51 57.35 -34.63
N ARG A 66 -0.70 57.16 -35.15
CA ARG A 66 -1.25 55.86 -35.55
C ARG A 66 -0.79 55.54 -36.98
N ALA A 67 -0.07 54.43 -37.18
CA ALA A 67 0.28 53.94 -38.51
C ALA A 67 -0.69 52.82 -38.98
N PRO A 68 -1.14 52.81 -40.25
CA PRO A 68 -2.02 51.74 -40.74
C PRO A 68 -1.30 50.42 -41.00
N ASN A 69 -2.01 49.31 -40.81
CA ASN A 69 -1.55 47.95 -41.06
C ASN A 69 -1.34 47.68 -42.58
N PRO A 70 -0.12 47.33 -43.04
CA PRO A 70 0.15 47.09 -44.47
C PRO A 70 -0.48 45.80 -45.02
N ARG A 71 -1.16 44.99 -44.18
CA ARG A 71 -1.86 43.76 -44.58
C ARG A 71 -3.38 43.79 -44.34
N GLY A 72 -3.98 44.97 -44.11
CA GLY A 72 -5.43 45.17 -44.24
C GLY A 72 -6.34 44.63 -43.11
N GLY A 73 -5.80 44.37 -41.92
CA GLY A 73 -6.59 44.11 -40.69
C GLY A 73 -6.65 45.34 -39.75
N PRO A 74 -7.39 45.29 -38.62
CA PRO A 74 -7.39 46.38 -37.63
C PRO A 74 -5.96 46.72 -37.18
N ALA A 75 -5.72 48.01 -36.91
CA ALA A 75 -4.38 48.55 -36.68
C ALA A 75 -3.71 47.88 -35.46
N PHE A 76 -2.52 47.31 -35.64
CA PHE A 76 -1.63 47.00 -34.52
C PHE A 76 -0.92 48.29 -34.10
N GLU A 77 -1.05 48.67 -32.84
CA GLU A 77 -0.24 49.71 -32.22
C GLU A 77 1.08 49.09 -31.75
N THR A 78 2.19 49.32 -32.46
CA THR A 78 3.51 49.29 -31.81
C THR A 78 4.55 50.11 -32.57
N VAL A 79 5.09 51.16 -31.93
CA VAL A 79 6.53 51.35 -31.65
C VAL A 79 6.64 52.26 -30.42
N TYR A 80 7.34 51.85 -29.38
CA TYR A 80 7.92 52.76 -28.39
C TYR A 80 9.44 52.74 -28.56
N SER A 81 10.01 53.89 -28.94
CA SER A 81 11.41 54.20 -28.70
C SER A 81 11.46 55.42 -27.79
N ILE A 82 11.98 55.28 -26.57
CA ILE A 82 12.41 56.46 -25.80
C ILE A 82 13.85 56.74 -26.22
N GLY A 83 14.02 57.65 -27.17
CA GLY A 83 15.34 58.15 -27.55
C GLY A 83 15.66 59.42 -26.76
N ALA A 84 16.66 59.36 -25.88
CA ALA A 84 17.30 60.57 -25.37
C ALA A 84 18.45 60.94 -26.33
N SER A 85 18.40 62.14 -26.92
CA SER A 85 19.56 62.73 -27.60
C SER A 85 20.24 63.70 -26.65
N TYR A 86 21.43 63.35 -26.19
CA TYR A 86 22.37 64.29 -25.60
C TYR A 86 23.64 64.30 -26.46
N GLY A 87 24.18 65.49 -26.71
CA GLY A 87 25.45 65.64 -27.41
C GLY A 87 26.53 64.78 -26.76
N THR A 88 27.13 63.93 -27.60
CA THR A 88 28.35 63.14 -27.39
C THR A 88 28.47 62.40 -26.05
N THR A 89 27.91 61.18 -25.98
CA THR A 89 28.47 59.94 -25.35
C THR A 89 27.35 59.07 -24.73
N VAL A 90 27.16 57.87 -25.29
CA VAL A 90 26.46 56.65 -24.79
C VAL A 90 25.00 56.74 -24.29
N LEU A 91 24.12 55.96 -24.95
CA LEU A 91 22.74 55.68 -24.52
C LEU A 91 22.73 54.74 -23.30
N TYR A 92 21.99 55.10 -22.25
CA TYR A 92 21.69 54.24 -21.11
C TYR A 92 20.34 53.55 -21.33
N SER A 93 20.29 52.22 -21.23
CA SER A 93 19.04 51.45 -21.12
C SER A 93 18.75 51.19 -19.64
N LEU A 94 17.59 51.66 -19.17
CA LEU A 94 17.05 51.34 -17.85
C LEU A 94 16.15 50.10 -18.00
N ASN A 95 16.60 48.95 -17.50
CA ASN A 95 15.77 47.75 -17.40
C ASN A 95 15.15 47.71 -16.00
N ILE A 96 13.82 47.80 -15.91
CA ILE A 96 13.06 47.58 -14.68
C ILE A 96 12.23 46.32 -14.91
N ALA A 97 12.55 45.24 -14.21
CA ALA A 97 11.68 44.07 -14.11
C ALA A 97 10.69 44.31 -12.96
N ILE A 98 9.39 44.26 -13.27
CA ILE A 98 8.31 44.29 -12.27
C ILE A 98 7.53 42.99 -12.44
N SER A 99 7.76 42.02 -11.56
CA SER A 99 6.88 40.84 -11.46
C SER A 99 5.67 41.19 -10.61
N VAL A 100 4.47 41.09 -11.21
CA VAL A 100 3.19 41.13 -10.50
C VAL A 100 2.56 39.77 -10.70
N ASN A 101 2.41 38.99 -9.62
CA ASN A 101 1.61 37.78 -9.63
C ASN A 101 0.14 38.19 -9.82
N LEU A 102 -0.36 38.06 -11.04
CA LEU A 102 -1.79 37.99 -11.32
C LEU A 102 -2.17 36.52 -11.26
N LEU A 103 -2.68 36.07 -10.11
CA LEU A 103 -3.47 34.84 -10.09
C LEU A 103 -4.66 35.07 -11.06
N PRO A 104 -4.82 34.28 -12.14
CA PRO A 104 -5.98 34.43 -13.00
C PRO A 104 -7.21 33.98 -12.22
N PHE A 105 -8.23 34.82 -12.16
CA PHE A 105 -9.56 34.37 -11.75
C PHE A 105 -10.02 33.24 -12.70
N PRO A 106 -10.48 32.06 -12.21
CA PRO A 106 -10.70 30.86 -13.01
C PRO A 106 -11.82 30.93 -14.08
N ALA A 107 -12.45 32.08 -14.29
CA ALA A 107 -13.74 32.13 -15.00
C ALA A 107 -13.68 32.53 -16.48
N VAL A 108 -12.52 32.91 -17.05
CA VAL A 108 -12.51 33.60 -18.36
C VAL A 108 -11.69 32.91 -19.47
N TYR A 109 -10.83 31.92 -19.19
CA TYR A 109 -10.10 31.20 -20.26
C TYR A 109 -9.92 29.70 -19.95
N PRO A 110 -10.83 28.82 -20.41
CA PRO A 110 -10.76 27.39 -20.07
C PRO A 110 -9.57 26.64 -20.70
N ALA A 111 -8.89 27.21 -21.69
CA ALA A 111 -7.74 26.56 -22.35
C ALA A 111 -6.36 26.96 -21.77
N ILE A 112 -6.26 28.07 -21.05
CA ILE A 112 -5.03 28.46 -20.33
C ILE A 112 -5.08 27.91 -18.90
N SER A 113 -6.28 27.72 -18.35
CA SER A 113 -6.52 27.14 -17.02
C SER A 113 -6.09 25.67 -16.86
N GLN A 114 -5.83 24.93 -17.94
CA GLN A 114 -5.38 23.53 -17.84
C GLN A 114 -3.86 23.35 -17.96
N ILE A 115 -3.12 24.41 -18.29
CA ILE A 115 -1.62 24.44 -18.33
C ILE A 115 -1.08 25.06 -17.02
N LEU A 116 -1.90 25.12 -15.97
CA LEU A 116 -1.56 25.79 -14.70
C LEU A 116 -2.09 25.01 -13.48
N LEU A 117 -2.63 23.81 -13.69
CA LEU A 117 -3.35 23.02 -12.67
C LEU A 117 -3.10 21.51 -12.78
N GLY A 118 -2.17 21.08 -13.64
CA GLY A 118 -1.92 19.65 -13.88
C GLY A 118 -0.42 19.41 -13.95
N ASP A 119 -0.04 18.14 -13.74
CA ASP A 119 1.35 17.70 -13.69
C ASP A 119 2.06 17.99 -15.03
N ASP A 120 3.03 18.90 -14.99
CA ASP A 120 3.77 19.38 -16.15
C ASP A 120 5.23 18.89 -16.14
N THR A 121 5.82 18.77 -17.33
CA THR A 121 7.27 18.62 -17.49
C THR A 121 7.83 19.88 -18.12
N VAL A 122 8.72 20.56 -17.40
CA VAL A 122 9.27 21.86 -17.80
C VAL A 122 10.77 21.74 -18.03
N THR A 123 11.25 22.29 -19.13
CA THR A 123 12.69 22.37 -19.43
C THR A 123 13.08 23.82 -19.66
N GLY A 124 14.03 24.31 -18.88
CA GLY A 124 14.63 25.62 -19.07
C GLY A 124 15.64 25.65 -20.22
N THR A 125 16.36 26.75 -20.33
CA THR A 125 17.25 27.03 -21.45
C THR A 125 18.72 26.85 -21.04
N ASN A 126 19.64 27.52 -21.74
CA ASN A 126 21.06 27.53 -21.39
C ASN A 126 21.48 28.87 -20.77
N PHE A 127 20.51 29.64 -20.26
CA PHE A 127 20.69 30.96 -19.65
C PHE A 127 19.98 31.00 -18.30
N ASP A 128 20.38 31.92 -17.44
CA ASP A 128 19.68 32.20 -16.17
C ASP A 128 18.17 32.46 -16.41
N ASP A 129 17.36 31.50 -15.99
CA ASP A 129 15.91 31.44 -16.18
C ASP A 129 15.13 31.67 -14.88
N TYR A 130 13.87 32.09 -15.04
CA TYR A 130 12.87 32.06 -13.98
C TYR A 130 11.77 31.10 -14.39
N ILE A 131 11.61 29.99 -13.67
CA ILE A 131 10.78 28.87 -14.07
C ILE A 131 9.68 28.64 -13.02
N PRO A 132 8.43 29.04 -13.29
CA PRO A 132 7.27 28.68 -12.47
C PRO A 132 6.69 27.32 -12.91
N GLY A 133 6.54 26.38 -11.97
CA GLY A 133 5.85 25.08 -12.14
C GLY A 133 4.33 25.26 -12.15
N TYR A 134 3.82 26.14 -11.28
CA TYR A 134 2.40 26.42 -11.08
C TYR A 134 1.75 25.44 -10.12
N ALA A 135 0.76 24.65 -10.52
CA ALA A 135 0.09 23.72 -9.61
C ALA A 135 -0.07 22.38 -10.31
N GLY A 136 0.04 21.29 -9.56
CA GLY A 136 0.27 19.96 -10.11
C GLY A 136 1.54 19.40 -9.52
N ASN A 137 1.85 18.14 -9.82
CA ASN A 137 3.12 17.51 -9.43
C ASN A 137 4.09 17.62 -10.61
N ASP A 138 4.90 18.67 -10.64
CA ASP A 138 5.70 19.04 -11.80
C ASP A 138 7.10 18.41 -11.76
N LEU A 139 7.64 18.07 -12.94
CA LEU A 139 9.04 17.69 -13.12
C LEU A 139 9.78 18.79 -13.89
N ILE A 140 10.70 19.48 -13.21
CA ILE A 140 11.32 20.70 -13.72
C ILE A 140 12.83 20.50 -13.91
N ALA A 141 13.28 20.47 -15.16
CA ALA A 141 14.68 20.51 -15.52
C ALA A 141 15.11 21.97 -15.79
N PRO A 142 15.92 22.60 -14.92
CA PRO A 142 16.26 24.02 -15.05
C PRO A 142 17.12 24.32 -16.28
N GLY A 143 17.92 23.35 -16.74
CA GLY A 143 18.81 23.52 -17.88
C GLY A 143 20.21 23.96 -17.45
N LEU A 144 20.89 24.76 -18.27
CA LEU A 144 22.16 25.38 -17.88
C LEU A 144 21.91 26.83 -17.49
N GLY A 145 22.62 27.33 -16.49
CA GLY A 145 22.42 28.70 -16.03
C GLY A 145 22.56 28.78 -14.52
N SER A 146 22.30 29.94 -13.95
CA SER A 146 21.95 30.04 -12.53
C SER A 146 20.49 30.42 -12.42
N ASP A 147 19.65 29.40 -12.25
CA ASP A 147 18.21 29.50 -12.44
C ASP A 147 17.46 29.77 -11.12
N LEU A 148 16.24 30.29 -11.24
CA LEU A 148 15.29 30.41 -10.14
C LEU A 148 14.02 29.63 -10.46
N VAL A 149 13.86 28.48 -9.81
CA VAL A 149 12.71 27.59 -9.98
C VAL A 149 11.72 27.76 -8.83
N HIS A 150 10.43 27.78 -9.14
CA HIS A 150 9.36 27.79 -8.16
C HIS A 150 8.41 26.66 -8.54
N GLY A 151 8.31 25.57 -7.77
CA GLY A 151 7.37 24.48 -8.10
C GLY A 151 5.94 24.97 -7.95
N GLY A 152 5.55 25.28 -6.72
CA GLY A 152 4.22 25.80 -6.40
C GLY A 152 3.42 24.74 -5.62
N PRO A 153 2.08 24.71 -5.69
CA PRO A 153 1.32 23.70 -4.99
C PRO A 153 1.36 22.34 -5.69
N GLY A 154 1.87 21.33 -4.99
CA GLY A 154 1.89 19.93 -5.42
C GLY A 154 3.10 19.21 -4.83
N LEU A 155 3.49 18.10 -5.44
CA LEU A 155 4.76 17.42 -5.20
C LEU A 155 5.66 17.66 -6.41
N ASP A 156 6.45 18.72 -6.33
CA ASP A 156 7.27 19.19 -7.43
C ASP A 156 8.70 18.66 -7.30
N ARG A 157 9.32 18.25 -8.41
CA ARG A 157 10.67 17.68 -8.45
C ARG A 157 11.58 18.45 -9.39
N ILE A 158 12.76 18.81 -8.91
CA ILE A 158 13.82 19.38 -9.75
C ILE A 158 14.67 18.26 -10.36
N SER A 159 14.95 18.33 -11.66
CA SER A 159 15.63 17.25 -12.39
C SER A 159 16.95 17.69 -12.99
N TYR A 160 18.00 16.92 -12.66
CA TYR A 160 19.36 17.04 -13.18
C TYR A 160 19.79 15.78 -13.96
N ALA A 161 18.83 15.00 -14.46
CA ALA A 161 19.09 13.74 -15.18
C ALA A 161 20.03 13.90 -16.39
N ASP A 162 19.99 15.07 -17.06
CA ASP A 162 20.85 15.39 -18.20
C ASP A 162 22.17 16.08 -17.81
N ALA A 163 22.45 16.24 -16.51
CA ALA A 163 23.69 16.86 -16.06
C ALA A 163 24.90 16.01 -16.47
N VAL A 164 26.00 16.70 -16.82
CA VAL A 164 27.21 16.09 -17.38
C VAL A 164 28.31 15.85 -16.33
N ALA A 165 27.99 16.05 -15.06
CA ALA A 165 28.82 15.82 -13.89
C ALA A 165 27.93 15.64 -12.67
N GLY A 166 28.49 15.09 -11.59
CA GLY A 166 27.76 14.93 -10.33
C GLY A 166 27.33 16.27 -9.72
N ILE A 167 26.14 16.28 -9.14
CA ILE A 167 25.44 17.42 -8.58
C ILE A 167 25.40 17.36 -7.05
N SER A 168 25.10 18.51 -6.43
CA SER A 168 24.79 18.56 -5.00
C SER A 168 23.53 19.39 -4.75
N VAL A 169 22.46 18.72 -4.36
CA VAL A 169 21.14 19.31 -4.08
C VAL A 169 20.92 19.42 -2.58
N SER A 170 20.35 20.53 -2.13
CA SER A 170 19.80 20.65 -0.78
C SER A 170 18.43 21.30 -0.85
N LEU A 171 17.37 20.49 -0.64
CA LEU A 171 16.00 20.98 -0.60
C LEU A 171 15.80 21.95 0.58
N ALA A 172 16.33 21.59 1.76
CA ALA A 172 16.27 22.42 2.97
C ALA A 172 16.84 23.83 2.78
N GLN A 173 17.86 23.97 1.93
CA GLN A 173 18.51 25.26 1.66
C GLN A 173 18.02 25.93 0.36
N GLY A 174 17.25 25.22 -0.46
CA GLY A 174 16.67 25.72 -1.70
C GLY A 174 17.71 26.00 -2.78
N TYR A 175 18.72 25.14 -2.94
CA TYR A 175 19.70 25.28 -4.03
C TYR A 175 20.29 23.95 -4.52
N THR A 176 20.87 24.01 -5.71
CA THR A 176 21.71 22.94 -6.29
C THR A 176 23.03 23.50 -6.82
N PHE A 177 24.11 22.75 -6.64
CA PHE A 177 25.34 22.91 -7.41
C PHE A 177 25.32 21.92 -8.59
N ASP A 178 25.18 22.43 -9.81
CA ASP A 178 24.90 21.68 -11.05
C ASP A 178 26.11 20.93 -11.65
N GLY A 179 27.21 20.78 -10.90
CA GLY A 179 28.46 20.21 -11.40
C GLY A 179 29.23 21.06 -12.43
N GLY A 180 28.62 22.13 -12.97
CA GLY A 180 29.20 23.11 -13.90
C GLY A 180 29.81 24.34 -13.24
N GLY A 181 29.65 24.48 -11.93
CA GLY A 181 30.11 25.62 -11.13
C GLY A 181 29.10 26.78 -11.08
N LEU A 182 27.87 26.53 -11.51
CA LEU A 182 26.74 27.44 -11.38
C LEU A 182 25.85 26.98 -10.22
N ILE A 183 24.90 27.83 -9.83
CA ILE A 183 24.01 27.56 -8.70
C ILE A 183 22.59 27.88 -9.12
N ASP A 184 21.75 26.86 -9.08
CA ASP A 184 20.31 27.04 -9.18
C ASP A 184 19.72 27.25 -7.80
N ARG A 185 18.67 28.05 -7.73
CA ARG A 185 17.89 28.28 -6.53
C ARG A 185 16.46 27.86 -6.78
N PHE A 186 15.84 27.30 -5.76
CA PHE A 186 14.45 26.91 -5.86
C PHE A 186 13.68 27.13 -4.56
N ILE A 187 12.37 27.19 -4.68
CA ILE A 187 11.41 27.21 -3.57
C ILE A 187 10.24 26.31 -3.93
N GLU A 188 9.57 25.75 -2.91
CA GLU A 188 8.38 24.89 -3.10
C GLU A 188 8.72 23.75 -4.07
N ILE A 189 9.75 22.96 -3.71
CA ILE A 189 10.21 21.76 -4.41
C ILE A 189 10.39 20.69 -3.34
N GLU A 190 9.71 19.57 -3.53
CA GLU A 190 9.62 18.47 -2.57
C GLU A 190 10.39 17.23 -3.06
N GLY A 191 11.14 17.34 -4.16
CA GLY A 191 12.00 16.24 -4.58
C GLY A 191 13.06 16.61 -5.62
N ALA A 192 13.94 15.66 -5.87
CA ALA A 192 15.07 15.83 -6.76
C ALA A 192 15.34 14.55 -7.56
N VAL A 193 15.78 14.73 -8.81
CA VAL A 193 16.34 13.68 -9.64
C VAL A 193 17.78 14.06 -9.95
N GLY A 194 18.72 13.20 -9.57
CA GLY A 194 20.14 13.31 -9.83
C GLY A 194 20.49 13.03 -11.29
N SER A 195 21.76 12.82 -11.52
CA SER A 195 22.45 12.69 -12.79
C SER A 195 22.87 11.24 -13.04
N ALA A 196 23.75 11.02 -14.02
CA ALA A 196 24.37 9.71 -14.26
C ALA A 196 25.76 9.58 -13.61
N PHE A 197 26.06 10.40 -12.61
CA PHE A 197 27.32 10.46 -11.88
C PHE A 197 27.04 10.51 -10.38
N ALA A 198 28.08 10.23 -9.58
CA ALA A 198 27.99 10.31 -8.12
C ALA A 198 27.49 11.67 -7.61
N ASP A 199 26.32 11.65 -7.00
CA ASP A 199 25.57 12.81 -6.55
C ASP A 199 25.49 12.90 -5.03
N LEU A 200 25.20 14.11 -4.54
CA LEU A 200 24.87 14.37 -3.15
C LEU A 200 23.50 15.04 -3.06
N ILE A 201 22.47 14.30 -2.68
CA ILE A 201 21.10 14.76 -2.63
C ILE A 201 20.63 14.80 -1.17
N GLY A 202 20.17 15.96 -0.73
CA GLY A 202 19.60 16.14 0.60
C GLY A 202 18.19 16.73 0.55
N GLY A 203 17.27 16.11 1.27
CA GLY A 203 15.88 16.54 1.48
C GLY A 203 15.73 17.76 2.40
N ASP A 204 14.55 17.89 2.98
CA ASP A 204 14.18 18.91 3.96
C ASP A 204 13.41 18.35 5.16
N ASP A 205 12.52 19.14 5.78
CA ASP A 205 11.74 18.70 6.95
C ASP A 205 10.39 18.07 6.53
N GLY A 206 10.09 18.02 5.22
CA GLY A 206 8.86 17.46 4.66
C GLY A 206 9.11 16.13 3.98
N ALA A 207 8.03 15.41 3.65
CA ALA A 207 8.11 14.19 2.86
C ALA A 207 8.64 14.48 1.45
N ASN A 208 9.76 13.87 1.10
CA ASN A 208 10.45 14.09 -0.16
C ASN A 208 10.50 12.84 -1.05
N ILE A 209 10.70 13.07 -2.35
CA ILE A 209 11.02 12.00 -3.31
C ILE A 209 12.39 12.30 -3.93
N LEU A 210 13.38 11.49 -3.59
CA LEU A 210 14.78 11.69 -3.95
C LEU A 210 15.28 10.52 -4.81
N GLU A 211 15.70 10.82 -6.03
CA GLU A 211 16.20 9.85 -7.01
C GLU A 211 17.66 10.18 -7.35
N GLY A 212 18.59 9.24 -7.15
CA GLY A 212 20.03 9.39 -7.46
C GLY A 212 20.31 9.29 -8.95
N GLY A 213 19.81 8.22 -9.57
CA GLY A 213 19.94 7.98 -10.99
C GLY A 213 20.98 6.90 -11.27
N ALA A 214 22.13 7.27 -11.83
CA ALA A 214 23.24 6.32 -11.97
C ALA A 214 24.51 6.89 -11.35
N GLY A 215 25.40 6.03 -10.87
CA GLY A 215 26.58 6.47 -10.12
C GLY A 215 26.47 6.06 -8.67
N ASP A 216 27.54 6.30 -7.90
CA ASP A 216 27.55 5.97 -6.47
C ASP A 216 27.04 7.20 -5.71
N ASP A 217 25.76 7.21 -5.38
CA ASP A 217 25.05 8.38 -4.88
C ASP A 217 24.95 8.40 -3.34
N GLN A 218 24.82 9.61 -2.78
CA GLN A 218 24.53 9.81 -1.37
C GLN A 218 23.21 10.58 -1.23
N ILE A 219 22.21 9.92 -0.68
CA ILE A 219 20.85 10.45 -0.53
C ILE A 219 20.50 10.51 0.96
N PHE A 220 20.10 11.70 1.42
CA PHE A 220 19.71 11.98 2.80
C PHE A 220 18.29 12.55 2.83
N GLY A 221 17.32 11.84 3.42
CA GLY A 221 15.94 12.30 3.57
C GLY A 221 15.80 13.43 4.60
N TRP A 222 16.43 13.24 5.76
CA TRP A 222 16.42 14.11 6.95
C TRP A 222 15.21 13.93 7.85
N GLN A 223 14.15 14.71 7.69
CA GLN A 223 12.97 14.68 8.53
C GLN A 223 11.76 14.51 7.61
N GLY A 224 10.79 13.70 8.00
CA GLY A 224 9.61 13.44 7.17
C GLY A 224 9.59 11.99 6.70
N ASP A 225 8.50 11.59 6.05
CA ASP A 225 8.38 10.24 5.51
C ASP A 225 8.83 10.27 4.04
N ASP A 226 10.07 9.89 3.77
CA ASP A 226 10.72 10.08 2.49
C ASP A 226 10.67 8.83 1.59
N VAL A 227 10.78 9.04 0.28
CA VAL A 227 10.98 7.97 -0.72
C VAL A 227 12.33 8.17 -1.40
N LEU A 228 13.22 7.19 -1.21
CA LEU A 228 14.58 7.19 -1.69
C LEU A 228 14.73 6.14 -2.80
N ILE A 229 15.23 6.57 -3.95
CA ILE A 229 15.52 5.72 -5.12
C ILE A 229 17.00 5.95 -5.46
N GLY A 230 17.87 5.00 -5.13
CA GLY A 230 19.30 5.10 -5.47
C GLY A 230 19.49 5.07 -6.98
N GLY A 231 19.01 4.00 -7.60
CA GLY A 231 19.13 3.76 -9.03
C GLY A 231 20.27 2.76 -9.28
N THR A 232 21.12 2.97 -10.28
CA THR A 232 22.24 2.03 -10.51
C THR A 232 23.54 2.55 -9.93
N GLY A 233 24.21 1.76 -9.11
CA GLY A 233 25.51 2.11 -8.52
C GLY A 233 25.60 1.56 -7.11
N VAL A 234 26.58 2.03 -6.35
CA VAL A 234 26.68 1.71 -4.92
C VAL A 234 26.22 2.92 -4.13
N ASP A 235 24.99 2.87 -3.64
CA ASP A 235 24.35 4.04 -3.05
C ASP A 235 24.36 4.01 -1.51
N LEU A 236 24.40 5.20 -0.91
CA LEU A 236 24.12 5.40 0.50
C LEU A 236 22.76 6.08 0.63
N LEU A 237 21.82 5.37 1.25
CA LEU A 237 20.44 5.81 1.44
C LEU A 237 20.17 5.96 2.94
N ASP A 238 20.06 7.20 3.40
CA ASP A 238 19.80 7.54 4.80
C ASP A 238 18.45 8.27 4.89
N GLY A 239 17.41 7.60 5.40
CA GLY A 239 16.07 8.15 5.52
C GLY A 239 16.03 9.29 6.53
N GLY A 240 16.46 9.01 7.76
CA GLY A 240 16.58 9.99 8.83
C GLY A 240 15.51 9.79 9.90
N ASP A 241 14.81 10.87 10.25
CA ASP A 241 13.69 10.85 11.19
C ASP A 241 12.37 10.76 10.41
N GLY A 242 11.61 9.68 10.57
CA GLY A 242 10.34 9.51 9.87
C GLY A 242 9.99 8.05 9.71
N VAL A 243 9.14 7.74 8.74
CA VAL A 243 8.96 6.38 8.22
C VAL A 243 9.34 6.36 6.74
N ASP A 244 10.57 5.97 6.49
CA ASP A 244 11.22 6.17 5.20
C ASP A 244 11.16 4.92 4.33
N THR A 245 11.06 5.13 3.02
CA THR A 245 10.90 4.07 2.01
C THR A 245 12.07 4.06 1.05
N VAL A 246 12.75 2.93 0.92
CA VAL A 246 13.57 2.65 -0.26
C VAL A 246 12.71 1.96 -1.32
N SER A 247 12.84 2.40 -2.58
CA SER A 247 12.06 1.85 -3.70
C SER A 247 12.94 1.33 -4.83
N TYR A 248 12.70 0.08 -5.21
CA TYR A 248 13.31 -0.63 -6.33
C TYR A 248 12.30 -0.94 -7.44
N GLU A 249 11.17 -0.23 -7.47
CA GLU A 249 10.07 -0.48 -8.41
C GLU A 249 10.50 -0.40 -9.89
N THR A 250 11.50 0.44 -10.19
CA THR A 250 12.05 0.62 -11.54
C THR A 250 13.21 -0.32 -11.86
N ALA A 251 13.63 -1.16 -10.92
CA ALA A 251 14.75 -2.09 -11.11
C ALA A 251 14.46 -3.08 -12.25
N SER A 252 15.52 -3.44 -12.96
CA SER A 252 15.41 -4.30 -14.16
C SER A 252 15.46 -5.80 -13.86
N MET A 253 15.71 -6.17 -12.60
CA MET A 253 15.69 -7.53 -12.05
C MET A 253 15.29 -7.46 -10.57
N GLY A 254 15.08 -8.62 -9.95
CA GLY A 254 14.76 -8.73 -8.52
C GLY A 254 15.83 -8.10 -7.63
N ALA A 255 15.38 -7.32 -6.65
CA ALA A 255 16.16 -6.69 -5.61
C ALA A 255 16.37 -7.66 -4.43
N VAL A 256 17.56 -7.59 -3.82
CA VAL A 256 17.85 -8.27 -2.56
C VAL A 256 18.16 -7.19 -1.53
N VAL A 257 17.29 -7.04 -0.53
CA VAL A 257 17.43 -6.05 0.54
C VAL A 257 17.53 -6.78 1.87
N ARG A 258 18.55 -6.45 2.66
CA ARG A 258 18.88 -7.14 3.92
C ARG A 258 19.16 -6.11 5.01
N PHE A 259 18.16 -5.77 5.82
CA PHE A 259 18.34 -4.86 6.96
C PHE A 259 19.14 -5.49 8.10
N ASP A 260 19.00 -6.80 8.33
CA ASP A 260 19.81 -7.56 9.30
C ASP A 260 21.33 -7.47 9.04
N LEU A 261 21.73 -7.19 7.80
CA LEU A 261 23.12 -7.02 7.39
C LEU A 261 23.46 -5.57 6.97
N GLY A 262 22.45 -4.71 6.84
CA GLY A 262 22.57 -3.33 6.34
C GLY A 262 23.09 -3.24 4.90
N ILE A 263 22.76 -4.21 4.04
CA ILE A 263 23.26 -4.29 2.65
C ILE A 263 22.14 -4.53 1.64
N GLY A 264 22.28 -3.93 0.46
CA GLY A 264 21.57 -4.33 -0.76
C GLY A 264 22.45 -5.22 -1.66
N ALA A 265 21.80 -6.07 -2.45
CA ALA A 265 22.41 -6.81 -3.56
C ALA A 265 21.41 -6.91 -4.74
N GLY A 266 21.85 -6.99 -5.99
CA GLY A 266 20.92 -7.07 -7.13
C GLY A 266 21.41 -6.31 -8.36
N THR A 267 20.51 -5.62 -9.08
CA THR A 267 20.94 -4.57 -10.03
C THR A 267 21.06 -3.25 -9.31
N ASP A 268 19.92 -2.66 -8.98
CA ASP A 268 19.80 -1.29 -8.50
C ASP A 268 20.04 -1.25 -6.99
N ALA A 269 20.00 -2.40 -6.31
CA ALA A 269 20.36 -2.55 -4.91
C ALA A 269 21.84 -2.94 -4.70
N ASP A 270 22.65 -3.15 -5.76
CA ASP A 270 23.95 -3.84 -5.62
C ASP A 270 25.00 -3.05 -4.84
N GLY A 271 25.20 -3.42 -3.57
CA GLY A 271 26.16 -2.77 -2.70
C GLY A 271 25.60 -1.59 -1.90
N ASP A 272 24.31 -1.28 -2.06
CA ASP A 272 23.65 -0.21 -1.32
C ASP A 272 23.78 -0.38 0.18
N THR A 273 23.84 0.75 0.88
CA THR A 273 23.82 0.83 2.34
C THR A 273 22.59 1.60 2.82
N PHE A 274 21.84 1.01 3.75
CA PHE A 274 20.62 1.59 4.31
C PHE A 274 20.87 2.09 5.73
N ILE A 275 20.38 3.29 6.04
CA ILE A 275 20.40 3.88 7.38
C ILE A 275 19.00 4.45 7.64
N SER A 276 18.41 4.10 8.78
CA SER A 276 17.07 4.59 9.20
C SER A 276 16.04 4.45 8.07
N ILE A 277 15.84 3.21 7.60
CA ILE A 277 14.83 2.87 6.61
C ILE A 277 13.93 1.80 7.23
N GLU A 278 12.62 2.02 7.18
CA GLU A 278 11.62 1.10 7.76
C GLU A 278 10.78 0.42 6.66
N ARG A 279 10.79 0.96 5.43
CA ARG A 279 9.99 0.41 4.33
C ARG A 279 10.82 0.08 3.10
N VAL A 280 10.42 -1.02 2.46
CA VAL A 280 10.98 -1.44 1.17
C VAL A 280 9.84 -1.67 0.20
N ARG A 281 9.93 -1.03 -0.96
CA ARG A 281 9.18 -1.41 -2.15
C ARG A 281 10.12 -2.16 -3.09
N GLY A 282 9.78 -3.41 -3.35
CA GLY A 282 10.45 -4.30 -4.29
C GLY A 282 10.31 -3.87 -5.76
N SER A 283 10.68 -4.77 -6.64
CA SER A 283 10.63 -4.64 -8.09
C SER A 283 9.44 -5.41 -8.67
N ASN A 284 9.26 -5.45 -9.99
CA ASN A 284 8.26 -6.33 -10.62
C ASN A 284 8.83 -7.73 -10.94
N PHE A 285 9.85 -8.15 -10.20
CA PHE A 285 10.55 -9.42 -10.36
C PHE A 285 10.79 -10.06 -8.98
N ALA A 286 11.12 -11.37 -8.98
CA ALA A 286 11.39 -12.14 -7.77
C ALA A 286 12.45 -11.49 -6.85
N ASP A 287 11.98 -10.88 -5.77
CA ASP A 287 12.75 -10.16 -4.78
C ASP A 287 13.06 -11.02 -3.54
N LEU A 288 14.07 -10.59 -2.79
CA LEU A 288 14.38 -11.10 -1.46
C LEU A 288 14.51 -9.94 -0.48
N LEU A 289 13.50 -9.76 0.37
CA LEU A 289 13.45 -8.67 1.34
C LEU A 289 13.53 -9.26 2.76
N ILE A 290 14.54 -8.87 3.54
CA ILE A 290 14.76 -9.38 4.90
C ILE A 290 14.96 -8.21 5.86
N GLY A 291 14.13 -8.19 6.89
CA GLY A 291 14.06 -7.20 7.95
C GLY A 291 15.07 -7.43 9.06
N GLY A 292 14.88 -6.67 10.14
CA GLY A 292 15.74 -6.64 11.32
C GLY A 292 15.01 -7.07 12.60
N ASP A 293 15.35 -6.41 13.72
CA ASP A 293 14.64 -6.55 15.01
C ASP A 293 13.61 -5.41 15.20
N ALA A 294 13.30 -4.66 14.14
CA ALA A 294 12.45 -3.46 14.17
C ALA A 294 11.18 -3.69 13.34
N ASP A 295 10.14 -2.90 13.58
CA ASP A 295 8.89 -2.96 12.83
C ASP A 295 9.12 -2.53 11.36
N ASP A 296 9.14 -3.49 10.43
CA ASP A 296 9.45 -3.31 9.01
C ASP A 296 8.18 -3.40 8.14
N SER A 297 8.16 -2.69 7.00
CA SER A 297 7.04 -2.78 6.04
C SER A 297 7.53 -3.02 4.61
N PHE A 298 7.27 -4.23 4.11
CA PHE A 298 7.75 -4.68 2.81
C PHE A 298 6.62 -4.92 1.83
N SER A 299 6.85 -4.54 0.57
CA SER A 299 5.98 -4.84 -0.56
C SER A 299 6.81 -5.44 -1.69
N GLY A 300 6.57 -6.70 -2.05
CA GLY A 300 7.25 -7.39 -3.15
C GLY A 300 6.81 -6.91 -4.55
N LEU A 301 5.60 -6.35 -4.65
CA LEU A 301 4.94 -5.91 -5.89
C LEU A 301 4.60 -7.04 -6.85
N GLY A 302 5.55 -7.57 -7.61
CA GLY A 302 5.25 -8.65 -8.55
C GLY A 302 6.47 -9.52 -8.81
N GLY A 303 6.25 -10.77 -9.18
CA GLY A 303 7.31 -11.79 -9.14
C GLY A 303 7.04 -12.78 -8.02
N ASP A 304 7.83 -13.86 -7.96
CA ASP A 304 7.72 -14.83 -6.88
C ASP A 304 8.67 -14.40 -5.75
N ASP A 305 8.16 -13.71 -4.75
CA ASP A 305 8.98 -12.98 -3.77
C ASP A 305 9.19 -13.77 -2.47
N MET A 306 10.31 -13.49 -1.78
CA MET A 306 10.55 -13.98 -0.42
C MET A 306 10.75 -12.81 0.54
N LEU A 307 9.79 -12.65 1.46
CA LEU A 307 9.77 -11.58 2.45
C LEU A 307 9.93 -12.19 3.85
N VAL A 308 10.83 -11.63 4.65
CA VAL A 308 11.10 -12.05 6.03
C VAL A 308 11.12 -10.81 6.92
N GLY A 309 10.19 -10.69 7.86
CA GLY A 309 10.15 -9.60 8.85
C GLY A 309 11.23 -9.74 9.93
N ALA A 310 11.40 -10.98 10.43
CA ALA A 310 12.34 -11.42 11.44
C ALA A 310 11.93 -11.08 12.88
N GLY A 311 12.09 -9.86 13.37
CA GLY A 311 11.59 -9.49 14.69
C GLY A 311 11.05 -8.08 14.70
N GLY A 312 10.04 -7.80 15.50
CA GLY A 312 9.25 -6.57 15.38
C GLY A 312 7.83 -6.90 14.94
N ASN A 313 6.94 -5.91 14.88
CA ASN A 313 5.59 -6.09 14.35
C ASN A 313 5.59 -5.65 12.88
N ASP A 314 5.74 -6.61 11.99
CA ASP A 314 6.02 -6.38 10.58
C ASP A 314 4.75 -6.33 9.73
N CYS A 315 4.81 -5.62 8.59
CA CYS A 315 3.74 -5.57 7.61
C CYS A 315 4.28 -6.01 6.24
N LEU A 316 3.97 -7.24 5.84
CA LEU A 316 4.52 -7.88 4.64
C LEU A 316 3.42 -8.06 3.59
N ALA A 317 3.64 -7.54 2.38
CA ALA A 317 2.76 -7.71 1.23
C ALA A 317 3.52 -8.38 0.08
N GLY A 318 3.13 -9.60 -0.29
CA GLY A 318 3.77 -10.36 -1.38
C GLY A 318 3.61 -9.66 -2.73
N GLY A 319 2.37 -9.38 -3.11
CA GLY A 319 2.05 -8.79 -4.42
C GLY A 319 1.56 -9.84 -5.42
N GLU A 320 1.88 -9.64 -6.70
CA GLU A 320 1.53 -10.57 -7.77
C GLU A 320 2.57 -11.70 -7.92
N GLY A 321 2.23 -12.94 -7.58
CA GLY A 321 3.14 -14.07 -7.80
C GLY A 321 2.86 -15.25 -6.90
N SER A 322 3.81 -16.18 -6.81
CA SER A 322 3.82 -17.22 -5.77
C SER A 322 4.81 -16.84 -4.68
N ASP A 323 4.31 -16.15 -3.66
CA ASP A 323 5.16 -15.55 -2.64
C ASP A 323 5.35 -16.43 -1.41
N THR A 324 6.45 -16.20 -0.71
CA THR A 324 6.72 -16.79 0.61
C THR A 324 6.98 -15.68 1.63
N LEU A 325 6.09 -15.54 2.61
CA LEU A 325 6.16 -14.52 3.65
C LEU A 325 6.40 -15.19 5.01
N TYR A 326 7.36 -14.66 5.76
CA TYR A 326 7.64 -15.02 7.15
C TYR A 326 7.55 -13.75 8.00
N GLY A 327 6.60 -13.66 8.94
CA GLY A 327 6.51 -12.58 9.91
C GLY A 327 7.72 -12.63 10.85
N GLY A 328 7.76 -13.61 11.75
CA GLY A 328 8.87 -13.81 12.66
C GLY A 328 8.44 -13.67 14.11
N ASP A 329 9.20 -12.95 14.93
CA ASP A 329 8.83 -12.64 16.31
C ASP A 329 8.10 -11.29 16.38
N GLY A 330 6.82 -11.26 16.76
CA GLY A 330 6.01 -10.05 16.93
C GLY A 330 4.58 -10.26 16.47
N ASP A 331 3.71 -9.26 16.66
CA ASP A 331 2.34 -9.32 16.15
C ASP A 331 2.33 -8.83 14.69
N ASP A 332 2.48 -9.75 13.73
CA ASP A 332 2.73 -9.42 12.33
C ASP A 332 1.47 -9.32 11.48
N VAL A 333 1.57 -8.65 10.32
CA VAL A 333 0.52 -8.55 9.33
C VAL A 333 1.02 -9.02 7.97
N LEU A 334 0.48 -10.15 7.49
CA LEU A 334 0.87 -10.76 6.23
C LEU A 334 -0.30 -10.68 5.23
N TYR A 335 -0.02 -10.12 4.05
CA TYR A 335 -0.95 -10.01 2.94
C TYR A 335 -0.39 -10.73 1.71
N SER A 336 -1.06 -11.78 1.25
CA SER A 336 -0.92 -12.21 -0.14
C SER A 336 -1.99 -11.56 -1.00
N ASP A 337 -1.55 -10.88 -2.06
CA ASP A 337 -2.41 -10.21 -3.04
C ASP A 337 -2.74 -11.18 -4.19
N PHE A 338 -2.95 -10.67 -5.41
CA PHE A 338 -3.36 -11.43 -6.59
C PHE A 338 -2.29 -12.42 -7.05
N GLY A 339 -2.39 -13.68 -6.67
CA GLY A 339 -1.31 -14.62 -6.95
C GLY A 339 -1.69 -16.07 -7.23
N ALA A 340 -0.63 -16.85 -7.41
CA ALA A 340 -0.64 -18.30 -7.43
C ALA A 340 -0.09 -18.79 -6.09
N ARG A 341 -0.29 -20.06 -5.75
CA ARG A 341 -0.07 -20.61 -4.39
C ARG A 341 1.02 -19.95 -3.53
N GLU A 342 0.56 -19.28 -2.49
CA GLU A 342 1.35 -18.53 -1.52
C GLU A 342 1.62 -19.37 -0.28
N THR A 343 2.70 -19.02 0.40
CA THR A 343 3.14 -19.68 1.64
C THR A 343 3.36 -18.61 2.70
N LEU A 344 2.51 -18.60 3.73
CA LEU A 344 2.47 -17.56 4.76
C LEU A 344 2.76 -18.17 6.13
N PHE A 345 3.71 -17.60 6.85
CA PHE A 345 4.09 -18.01 8.19
C PHE A 345 4.05 -16.79 9.11
N GLY A 346 3.12 -16.75 10.07
CA GLY A 346 3.04 -15.68 11.07
C GLY A 346 4.29 -15.67 11.95
N GLY A 347 4.48 -16.75 12.72
CA GLY A 347 5.65 -16.91 13.58
C GLY A 347 5.26 -16.90 15.05
N ALA A 348 5.78 -16.01 15.86
CA ALA A 348 5.44 -15.90 17.26
C ALA A 348 4.83 -14.54 17.57
N GLY A 349 3.60 -14.51 18.06
CA GLY A 349 2.83 -13.30 18.30
C GLY A 349 1.39 -13.55 17.92
N ASN A 350 0.57 -12.50 17.90
CA ASN A 350 -0.82 -12.59 17.45
C ASN A 350 -0.91 -12.02 16.05
N ASP A 351 -0.77 -12.90 15.07
CA ASP A 351 -0.56 -12.52 13.68
C ASP A 351 -1.89 -12.31 12.95
N ARG A 352 -1.85 -11.44 11.95
CA ARG A 352 -2.96 -11.22 11.03
C ARG A 352 -2.54 -11.64 9.63
N ILE A 353 -3.02 -12.79 9.21
CA ILE A 353 -2.71 -13.37 7.90
C ILE A 353 -3.94 -13.28 7.00
N SER A 354 -3.78 -12.71 5.81
CA SER A 354 -4.86 -12.54 4.84
C SER A 354 -4.41 -12.90 3.43
N ALA A 355 -5.25 -13.64 2.71
CA ALA A 355 -5.09 -13.93 1.28
C ALA A 355 -6.29 -13.39 0.49
N ASP A 356 -6.06 -12.82 -0.70
CA ASP A 356 -7.12 -12.24 -1.55
C ASP A 356 -8.03 -13.31 -2.23
N LEU A 357 -9.16 -12.85 -2.76
CA LEU A 357 -10.29 -13.55 -3.36
C LEU A 357 -10.01 -14.50 -4.54
N PHE A 358 -8.81 -14.48 -5.12
CA PHE A 358 -8.53 -15.20 -6.36
C PHE A 358 -7.38 -16.20 -6.27
N VAL A 359 -6.84 -16.40 -5.07
CA VAL A 359 -5.87 -17.45 -4.80
C VAL A 359 -6.52 -18.83 -5.05
N VAL A 360 -5.72 -19.80 -5.49
CA VAL A 360 -6.21 -21.15 -5.87
C VAL A 360 -5.94 -22.20 -4.80
N GLU A 361 -4.84 -22.06 -4.04
CA GLU A 361 -4.43 -22.90 -2.91
C GLU A 361 -3.46 -22.08 -2.06
N THR A 362 -3.69 -21.92 -0.76
CA THR A 362 -2.79 -21.20 0.15
C THR A 362 -2.27 -22.16 1.21
N TYR A 363 -1.00 -22.02 1.58
CA TYR A 363 -0.42 -22.71 2.72
C TYR A 363 -0.14 -21.71 3.84
N VAL A 364 -0.80 -21.88 4.98
CA VAL A 364 -0.67 -20.95 6.11
C VAL A 364 -0.27 -21.67 7.38
N ARG A 365 0.63 -21.06 8.14
CA ARG A 365 0.86 -21.35 9.55
C ARG A 365 0.74 -20.05 10.35
N GLY A 366 -0.14 -20.01 11.34
CA GLY A 366 -0.19 -18.91 12.31
C GLY A 366 1.09 -18.90 13.14
N GLY A 367 1.25 -19.91 14.00
CA GLY A 367 2.47 -20.15 14.75
C GLY A 367 2.20 -20.15 16.26
N LEU A 368 2.89 -19.34 17.05
CA LEU A 368 2.66 -19.25 18.49
C LEU A 368 1.88 -17.98 18.81
N GLY A 369 0.71 -18.10 19.43
CA GLY A 369 -0.07 -16.96 19.87
C GLY A 369 -1.48 -17.05 19.29
N ASN A 370 -2.29 -16.01 19.43
CA ASN A 370 -3.69 -16.05 19.00
C ASN A 370 -3.81 -15.40 17.64
N ASP A 371 -3.81 -16.22 16.59
CA ASP A 371 -3.70 -15.75 15.23
C ASP A 371 -5.06 -15.50 14.58
N LYS A 372 -5.07 -14.61 13.61
CA LYS A 372 -6.24 -14.34 12.78
C LYS A 372 -5.91 -14.58 11.32
N ILE A 373 -6.44 -15.68 10.82
CA ILE A 373 -6.25 -16.17 9.46
C ILE A 373 -7.54 -15.97 8.68
N LEU A 374 -7.49 -15.17 7.61
CA LEU A 374 -8.61 -14.91 6.71
C LEU A 374 -8.21 -15.21 5.27
N LEU A 375 -8.70 -16.33 4.75
CA LEU A 375 -8.51 -16.75 3.37
C LEU A 375 -9.81 -16.56 2.59
N SER A 376 -9.81 -16.95 1.33
CA SER A 376 -10.93 -16.64 0.44
C SER A 376 -11.39 -17.81 -0.42
N LEU A 377 -11.07 -17.84 -1.71
CA LEU A 377 -11.33 -19.01 -2.54
C LEU A 377 -10.06 -19.86 -2.52
N GLY A 378 -10.21 -21.17 -2.61
CA GLY A 378 -9.06 -22.06 -2.80
C GLY A 378 -9.18 -23.37 -2.06
N ASN A 379 -8.27 -24.29 -2.32
CA ASN A 379 -8.11 -25.46 -1.46
C ASN A 379 -6.93 -25.17 -0.54
N ASP A 380 -7.24 -24.61 0.63
CA ASP A 380 -6.23 -24.13 1.55
C ASP A 380 -5.81 -25.21 2.55
N THR A 381 -4.56 -25.12 2.99
CA THR A 381 -4.05 -25.89 4.15
C THR A 381 -3.64 -24.90 5.22
N VAL A 382 -4.33 -24.93 6.35
CA VAL A 382 -4.10 -24.02 7.47
C VAL A 382 -3.67 -24.80 8.69
N TYR A 383 -2.60 -24.32 9.31
CA TYR A 383 -2.23 -24.66 10.67
C TYR A 383 -2.40 -23.41 11.52
N GLY A 384 -3.21 -23.47 12.57
CA GLY A 384 -3.30 -22.38 13.55
C GLY A 384 -1.96 -22.26 14.27
N ASP A 385 -1.56 -23.35 14.93
CA ASP A 385 -0.32 -23.42 15.68
C ASP A 385 0.95 -23.83 14.87
N GLU A 386 2.12 -23.67 15.51
CA GLU A 386 3.40 -24.18 15.01
C GLU A 386 3.43 -25.72 14.93
N VAL A 387 3.59 -26.27 13.72
CA VAL A 387 3.80 -27.71 13.52
C VAL A 387 5.27 -28.06 13.42
N LEU A 388 5.73 -28.85 14.40
CA LEU A 388 7.08 -29.40 14.47
C LEU A 388 7.37 -30.38 13.32
N PRO A 389 8.65 -30.59 12.96
CA PRO A 389 9.04 -31.52 11.90
C PRO A 389 8.61 -32.97 12.09
N ASP A 390 8.25 -33.38 13.32
CA ASP A 390 7.73 -34.71 13.62
C ASP A 390 6.20 -34.80 13.48
N GLY A 391 5.54 -33.71 13.11
CA GLY A 391 4.10 -33.60 12.90
C GLY A 391 3.30 -33.30 14.17
N SER A 392 3.95 -33.07 15.31
CA SER A 392 3.26 -32.57 16.50
C SER A 392 3.07 -31.05 16.43
N SER A 393 1.94 -30.54 16.89
CA SER A 393 1.74 -29.11 17.11
C SER A 393 2.36 -28.69 18.44
N VAL A 394 2.90 -27.48 18.48
CA VAL A 394 3.28 -26.77 19.70
C VAL A 394 2.70 -25.36 19.62
N GLY A 395 2.15 -24.90 20.72
CA GLY A 395 1.28 -23.73 20.73
C GLY A 395 0.04 -24.07 21.52
N ALA A 396 -0.65 -23.03 21.97
CA ALA A 396 -1.92 -23.13 22.69
C ALA A 396 -2.76 -21.88 22.37
N GLY A 397 -2.59 -21.38 21.14
CA GLY A 397 -3.20 -20.15 20.65
C GLY A 397 -4.71 -20.29 20.54
N ASP A 398 -5.46 -19.28 20.98
CA ASP A 398 -6.89 -19.24 20.67
C ASP A 398 -7.08 -18.61 19.28
N ASP A 399 -7.04 -19.41 18.21
CA ASP A 399 -6.96 -18.93 16.84
C ASP A 399 -8.33 -18.63 16.22
N GLN A 400 -8.35 -17.66 15.30
CA GLN A 400 -9.51 -17.34 14.46
C GLN A 400 -9.19 -17.66 13.01
N ILE A 401 -9.75 -18.76 12.53
CA ILE A 401 -9.48 -19.28 11.19
C ILE A 401 -10.76 -19.16 10.35
N ASP A 402 -10.71 -18.36 9.29
CA ASP A 402 -11.72 -18.34 8.23
C ASP A 402 -11.05 -18.75 6.93
N THR A 403 -11.32 -19.96 6.46
CA THR A 403 -10.72 -20.47 5.22
C THR A 403 -11.46 -20.01 3.97
N GLY A 404 -12.61 -19.34 4.11
CA GLY A 404 -13.49 -19.07 2.98
C GLY A 404 -13.96 -20.35 2.26
N GLU A 405 -14.18 -20.27 0.95
CA GLU A 405 -14.74 -21.35 0.12
C GLU A 405 -13.67 -22.30 -0.43
N GLY A 406 -14.00 -23.59 -0.48
CA GLY A 406 -13.25 -24.60 -1.21
C GLY A 406 -13.05 -25.88 -0.40
N THR A 407 -12.11 -26.73 -0.83
CA THR A 407 -11.80 -27.99 -0.13
C THR A 407 -10.63 -27.72 0.80
N ASN A 408 -10.92 -27.28 2.02
CA ASN A 408 -9.91 -26.82 2.96
C ASN A 408 -9.51 -27.91 3.95
N THR A 409 -8.25 -27.89 4.37
CA THR A 409 -7.76 -28.70 5.49
C THR A 409 -7.26 -27.78 6.59
N VAL A 410 -7.82 -27.91 7.79
CA VAL A 410 -7.48 -27.10 8.96
C VAL A 410 -6.98 -28.00 10.08
N TYR A 411 -5.84 -27.64 10.66
CA TYR A 411 -5.33 -28.18 11.92
C TYR A 411 -5.16 -26.99 12.86
N ALA A 412 -6.12 -26.75 13.75
CA ALA A 412 -6.09 -25.52 14.54
C ALA A 412 -4.98 -25.57 15.60
N GLY A 413 -4.93 -26.63 16.41
CA GLY A 413 -3.76 -26.90 17.26
C GLY A 413 -4.16 -27.12 18.70
N GLY A 414 -3.49 -26.45 19.63
CA GLY A 414 -3.96 -26.32 21.00
C GLY A 414 -4.55 -24.93 21.22
N GLY A 415 -5.44 -24.80 22.20
CA GLY A 415 -6.14 -23.54 22.48
C GLY A 415 -7.63 -23.68 22.22
N ALA A 416 -8.40 -22.62 22.46
CA ALA A 416 -9.82 -22.60 22.17
C ALA A 416 -10.07 -21.91 20.83
N ASP A 417 -10.11 -22.70 19.76
CA ASP A 417 -10.08 -22.20 18.39
C ASP A 417 -11.47 -21.87 17.85
N ALA A 418 -11.55 -20.88 16.98
CA ALA A 418 -12.75 -20.48 16.25
C ALA A 418 -12.54 -20.67 14.75
N ILE A 419 -13.07 -21.76 14.23
CA ILE A 419 -12.89 -22.20 12.85
C ILE A 419 -14.18 -22.01 12.06
N LEU A 420 -14.08 -21.24 10.98
CA LEU A 420 -15.12 -21.01 10.00
C LEU A 420 -14.67 -21.51 8.63
N CYS A 421 -15.40 -22.47 8.07
CA CYS A 421 -15.15 -22.96 6.71
C CYS A 421 -16.38 -22.73 5.83
N GLY A 422 -16.15 -22.39 4.56
CA GLY A 422 -17.19 -22.27 3.55
C GLY A 422 -17.62 -23.58 2.93
N GLY A 423 -18.28 -23.50 1.78
CA GLY A 423 -18.67 -24.70 1.01
C GLY A 423 -17.46 -25.44 0.46
N GLY A 424 -17.70 -26.61 -0.17
CA GLY A 424 -16.63 -27.52 -0.60
C GLY A 424 -16.44 -28.67 0.39
N HIS A 425 -15.40 -29.49 0.23
CA HIS A 425 -15.15 -30.66 1.07
C HIS A 425 -14.09 -30.36 2.13
N ASN A 426 -14.49 -30.00 3.35
CA ASN A 426 -13.53 -29.57 4.37
C ASN A 426 -13.11 -30.72 5.30
N ILE A 427 -11.86 -30.73 5.72
CA ILE A 427 -11.34 -31.57 6.79
C ILE A 427 -10.83 -30.64 7.90
N VAL A 428 -11.44 -30.70 9.07
CA VAL A 428 -11.11 -29.84 10.20
C VAL A 428 -10.76 -30.69 11.41
N TYR A 429 -9.60 -30.40 11.98
CA TYR A 429 -9.14 -30.88 13.29
C TYR A 429 -9.07 -29.66 14.21
N GLY A 430 -9.89 -29.63 15.26
CA GLY A 430 -9.85 -28.63 16.33
C GLY A 430 -8.54 -28.78 17.10
N GLY A 431 -8.42 -29.89 17.83
CA GLY A 431 -7.17 -30.31 18.46
C GLY A 431 -7.32 -30.35 19.98
N ASP A 432 -6.41 -29.73 20.71
CA ASP A 432 -6.46 -29.68 22.18
C ASP A 432 -7.10 -28.37 22.67
N GLY A 433 -8.32 -28.40 23.19
CA GLY A 433 -8.98 -27.26 23.83
C GLY A 433 -10.46 -27.18 23.47
N ASP A 434 -11.16 -26.14 23.93
CA ASP A 434 -12.62 -26.06 23.74
C ASP A 434 -12.93 -25.33 22.42
N ASP A 435 -13.03 -26.08 21.32
CA ASP A 435 -13.07 -25.50 19.97
C ASP A 435 -14.47 -25.18 19.47
N THR A 436 -14.58 -24.21 18.55
CA THR A 436 -15.80 -23.90 17.81
C THR A 436 -15.57 -24.09 16.32
N ILE A 437 -16.15 -25.14 15.75
CA ILE A 437 -16.09 -25.46 14.33
C ILE A 437 -17.45 -25.18 13.70
N THR A 438 -17.49 -24.28 12.72
CA THR A 438 -18.71 -23.97 11.94
C THR A 438 -18.44 -24.06 10.45
N VAL A 439 -19.25 -24.83 9.74
CA VAL A 439 -19.27 -24.84 8.28
C VAL A 439 -20.49 -24.09 7.79
N TYR A 440 -20.31 -23.05 6.97
CA TYR A 440 -21.43 -22.31 6.39
C TYR A 440 -21.78 -22.81 4.98
N GLN A 441 -22.96 -22.41 4.51
CA GLN A 441 -23.42 -22.72 3.16
C GLN A 441 -22.66 -21.91 2.12
N GLY A 442 -21.69 -22.55 1.47
CA GLY A 442 -20.97 -21.93 0.38
C GLY A 442 -21.70 -21.92 -0.96
N THR A 443 -21.07 -21.29 -1.94
CA THR A 443 -21.57 -21.17 -3.32
C THR A 443 -21.27 -22.41 -4.18
N PHE A 444 -20.32 -23.24 -3.76
CA PHE A 444 -19.84 -24.41 -4.49
C PHE A 444 -20.17 -25.74 -3.78
N SER A 445 -21.44 -26.03 -3.54
CA SER A 445 -21.85 -27.37 -3.07
C SER A 445 -21.99 -28.33 -4.27
N THR A 446 -21.02 -29.20 -4.52
CA THR A 446 -21.27 -30.38 -5.38
C THR A 446 -22.02 -31.45 -4.56
N PRO A 447 -23.15 -31.99 -5.04
CA PRO A 447 -23.83 -33.08 -4.34
C PRO A 447 -22.93 -34.34 -4.28
N GLY A 448 -22.59 -34.79 -3.07
CA GLY A 448 -21.71 -35.95 -2.80
C GLY A 448 -21.82 -36.43 -1.35
N ALA A 449 -21.34 -37.65 -1.07
CA ALA A 449 -21.40 -38.28 0.26
C ALA A 449 -20.29 -37.78 1.17
N PHE A 450 -20.63 -37.39 2.41
CA PHE A 450 -19.74 -36.83 3.44
C PHE A 450 -18.84 -35.72 2.90
N VAL A 451 -19.44 -34.55 2.71
CA VAL A 451 -18.78 -33.36 2.20
C VAL A 451 -17.75 -32.87 3.22
N ASN A 452 -18.08 -32.82 4.51
CA ASN A 452 -17.12 -32.37 5.53
C ASN A 452 -16.77 -33.47 6.54
N VAL A 453 -15.54 -33.41 7.06
CA VAL A 453 -15.03 -34.20 8.20
C VAL A 453 -14.62 -33.23 9.29
N LEU A 454 -15.39 -33.18 10.38
CA LEU A 454 -15.24 -32.23 11.47
C LEU A 454 -14.91 -32.99 12.75
N LEU A 455 -13.72 -32.75 13.28
CA LEU A 455 -13.15 -33.45 14.41
C LEU A 455 -12.79 -32.41 15.48
N GLY A 456 -13.41 -32.46 16.65
CA GLY A 456 -13.06 -31.57 17.78
C GLY A 456 -11.78 -32.01 18.49
N ASP A 457 -11.53 -33.32 18.54
CA ASP A 457 -10.40 -33.97 19.20
C ASP A 457 -10.47 -33.96 20.73
N ALA A 458 -9.85 -33.05 21.47
CA ALA A 458 -9.81 -33.10 22.93
C ALA A 458 -10.28 -31.78 23.55
N GLY A 459 -11.40 -31.79 24.27
CA GLY A 459 -11.97 -30.60 24.87
C GLY A 459 -13.49 -30.65 24.83
N ASN A 460 -14.16 -29.57 25.21
CA ASN A 460 -15.63 -29.50 25.13
C ASN A 460 -16.02 -28.69 23.90
N ASP A 461 -16.14 -29.39 22.78
CA ASP A 461 -16.18 -28.74 21.48
C ASP A 461 -17.59 -28.36 21.07
N ARG A 462 -17.70 -27.34 20.22
CA ARG A 462 -18.93 -26.92 19.57
C ARG A 462 -18.79 -27.06 18.06
N ILE A 463 -19.42 -28.09 17.51
CA ILE A 463 -19.33 -28.39 16.07
C ILE A 463 -20.69 -28.20 15.42
N THR A 464 -20.73 -27.44 14.33
CA THR A 464 -21.93 -27.22 13.50
C THR A 464 -21.59 -27.44 12.03
N GLY A 465 -22.16 -28.49 11.45
CA GLY A 465 -22.11 -28.77 10.02
C GLY A 465 -22.97 -27.80 9.19
N ASN A 466 -23.08 -28.08 7.89
CA ASN A 466 -23.86 -27.25 6.97
C ASN A 466 -25.23 -27.89 6.63
N ALA A 467 -25.51 -28.19 5.37
CA ALA A 467 -26.74 -28.87 4.91
C ALA A 467 -26.40 -29.98 3.92
N ALA A 468 -25.10 -30.17 3.65
CA ALA A 468 -24.58 -31.36 3.04
C ALA A 468 -24.48 -32.45 4.11
N SER A 469 -24.15 -33.66 3.68
CA SER A 469 -23.88 -34.74 4.60
C SER A 469 -22.51 -34.53 5.23
N ASP A 470 -22.42 -34.53 6.55
CA ASP A 470 -21.20 -34.27 7.30
C ASP A 470 -20.82 -35.47 8.17
N TYR A 471 -19.52 -35.65 8.40
CA TYR A 471 -18.96 -36.56 9.39
C TYR A 471 -18.52 -35.72 10.59
N ILE A 472 -19.14 -35.94 11.74
CA ILE A 472 -18.93 -35.13 12.95
C ILE A 472 -18.48 -36.07 14.07
N GLU A 473 -17.30 -35.82 14.62
CA GLU A 473 -16.77 -36.50 15.80
C GLU A 473 -16.33 -35.42 16.79
N GLY A 474 -17.00 -35.34 17.95
CA GLY A 474 -16.62 -34.39 19.00
C GLY A 474 -15.21 -34.71 19.51
N GLY A 475 -15.00 -35.96 19.92
CA GLY A 475 -13.70 -36.41 20.38
C GLY A 475 -13.81 -36.77 21.85
N ALA A 476 -12.91 -36.31 22.70
CA ALA A 476 -12.91 -36.53 24.14
C ALA A 476 -13.29 -35.25 24.89
N GLY A 477 -14.41 -35.25 25.60
CA GLY A 477 -14.80 -34.17 26.50
C GLY A 477 -16.30 -34.11 26.68
N ASN A 478 -16.95 -32.97 26.52
CA ASN A 478 -18.42 -32.94 26.56
C ASN A 478 -18.90 -32.04 25.43
N ASP A 479 -19.18 -32.65 24.29
CA ASP A 479 -19.26 -31.91 23.04
C ASP A 479 -20.70 -31.53 22.72
N THR A 480 -20.86 -30.40 22.04
CA THR A 480 -22.13 -29.92 21.51
C THR A 480 -22.10 -29.97 19.99
N LEU A 481 -22.84 -30.92 19.43
CA LEU A 481 -22.80 -31.25 18.01
C LEU A 481 -24.12 -30.86 17.33
N ALA A 482 -24.03 -30.33 16.12
CA ALA A 482 -25.17 -30.00 15.28
C ALA A 482 -24.89 -30.37 13.81
N ALA A 483 -25.89 -30.97 13.15
CA ALA A 483 -25.87 -31.26 11.73
C ALA A 483 -25.84 -29.96 10.90
N GLY A 484 -26.59 -28.94 11.34
CA GLY A 484 -26.71 -27.66 10.64
C GLY A 484 -28.07 -27.44 9.97
N GLN A 485 -28.19 -26.41 9.14
CA GLN A 485 -29.46 -26.01 8.52
C GLN A 485 -29.80 -26.88 7.29
N GLU A 486 -30.39 -28.04 7.53
CA GLU A 486 -30.94 -28.90 6.47
C GLU A 486 -32.22 -28.27 5.87
N TYR A 487 -32.08 -27.47 4.82
CA TYR A 487 -33.23 -27.13 3.98
C TYR A 487 -33.80 -28.42 3.36
N PRO A 488 -35.09 -28.48 2.97
CA PRO A 488 -35.61 -29.61 2.21
C PRO A 488 -34.97 -29.62 0.81
N ILE A 489 -33.74 -30.14 0.71
CA ILE A 489 -33.03 -30.38 -0.52
C ILE A 489 -33.58 -31.67 -1.11
N THR A 490 -33.72 -31.73 -2.43
CA THR A 490 -34.16 -32.94 -3.12
C THR A 490 -33.02 -33.97 -3.13
N GLY A 491 -32.97 -34.82 -2.11
CA GLY A 491 -31.95 -35.86 -1.92
C GLY A 491 -32.03 -36.45 -0.51
N VAL A 492 -31.36 -37.58 -0.26
CA VAL A 492 -31.11 -38.05 1.11
C VAL A 492 -29.80 -37.39 1.54
N VAL A 493 -29.90 -36.46 2.48
CA VAL A 493 -28.74 -35.89 3.20
C VAL A 493 -28.66 -36.65 4.52
N THR A 494 -27.49 -37.18 4.86
CA THR A 494 -27.28 -37.93 6.09
C THR A 494 -26.06 -37.40 6.79
N ASP A 495 -26.26 -36.81 7.96
CA ASP A 495 -25.17 -36.50 8.87
C ASP A 495 -24.82 -37.72 9.70
N ARG A 496 -23.52 -37.92 9.92
CA ARG A 496 -23.01 -39.01 10.75
C ARG A 496 -22.27 -38.46 11.94
N PHE A 497 -22.84 -38.68 13.12
CA PHE A 497 -22.22 -38.42 14.41
C PHE A 497 -21.49 -39.68 14.88
N VAL A 498 -20.20 -39.56 15.19
CA VAL A 498 -19.35 -40.69 15.62
C VAL A 498 -18.96 -40.53 17.08
N PHE A 499 -19.09 -41.60 17.85
CA PHE A 499 -18.72 -41.61 19.26
C PHE A 499 -17.81 -42.80 19.56
N ARG A 500 -16.63 -42.51 20.11
CA ARG A 500 -15.63 -43.51 20.49
C ARG A 500 -15.52 -43.66 22.00
N SER A 501 -14.70 -44.62 22.43
CA SER A 501 -14.41 -44.79 23.86
C SER A 501 -13.79 -43.51 24.41
N GLY A 502 -14.36 -42.99 25.49
CA GLY A 502 -13.84 -41.79 26.15
C GLY A 502 -14.46 -40.48 25.64
N SER A 503 -15.53 -40.53 24.83
CA SER A 503 -16.13 -39.31 24.29
C SER A 503 -16.69 -38.35 25.33
N GLY A 504 -17.13 -38.89 26.47
CA GLY A 504 -17.68 -38.12 27.59
C GLY A 504 -19.19 -37.90 27.45
N ASN A 505 -19.71 -36.72 27.79
CA ASN A 505 -21.16 -36.46 27.80
C ASN A 505 -21.57 -35.47 26.72
N ASP A 506 -21.97 -36.01 25.58
CA ASP A 506 -22.16 -35.26 24.36
C ASP A 506 -23.64 -34.93 24.15
N ALA A 507 -23.91 -33.81 23.48
CA ALA A 507 -25.25 -33.33 23.16
C ALA A 507 -25.36 -33.07 21.65
N ILE A 508 -26.30 -33.77 21.00
CA ILE A 508 -26.70 -33.47 19.62
C ILE A 508 -27.91 -32.54 19.65
N LEU A 509 -27.83 -31.40 18.98
CA LEU A 509 -28.82 -30.33 19.09
C LEU A 509 -30.01 -30.46 18.13
N ASP A 510 -29.80 -31.05 16.95
CA ASP A 510 -30.74 -30.97 15.82
C ASP A 510 -30.89 -32.27 15.02
N PHE A 511 -30.51 -33.41 15.59
CA PHE A 511 -30.61 -34.74 14.97
C PHE A 511 -31.98 -34.99 14.30
N GLN A 512 -31.99 -35.49 13.07
CA GLN A 512 -33.18 -35.87 12.30
C GLN A 512 -33.33 -37.39 12.20
N PRO A 513 -34.22 -38.01 12.99
CA PRO A 513 -34.51 -39.43 12.85
C PRO A 513 -34.99 -39.80 11.44
N GLY A 514 -34.43 -40.88 10.89
CA GLY A 514 -34.65 -41.35 9.52
C GLY A 514 -33.79 -40.69 8.45
N SER A 515 -33.04 -39.63 8.80
CA SER A 515 -32.08 -38.97 7.91
C SER A 515 -30.64 -39.14 8.42
N ASP A 516 -30.43 -38.86 9.70
CA ASP A 516 -29.12 -38.84 10.35
C ASP A 516 -28.75 -40.19 10.98
N GLN A 517 -27.47 -40.35 11.27
CA GLN A 517 -26.89 -41.58 11.80
C GLN A 517 -25.98 -41.32 12.99
N VAL A 518 -26.10 -42.18 13.99
CA VAL A 518 -25.14 -42.30 15.09
C VAL A 518 -24.30 -43.57 14.87
N ALA A 519 -22.99 -43.40 14.76
CA ALA A 519 -22.06 -44.49 14.55
C ALA A 519 -21.23 -44.77 15.81
N ILE A 520 -21.22 -46.03 16.25
CA ILE A 520 -20.57 -46.47 17.48
C ILE A 520 -19.71 -47.71 17.19
N PRO A 521 -18.44 -47.78 17.64
CA PRO A 521 -17.61 -48.97 17.53
C PRO A 521 -18.23 -50.23 18.14
N VAL A 522 -18.04 -51.38 17.48
CA VAL A 522 -18.46 -52.68 18.03
C VAL A 522 -17.91 -52.92 19.43
N ASP A 523 -18.78 -53.36 20.34
CA ASP A 523 -18.45 -53.66 21.75
C ASP A 523 -17.68 -52.52 22.44
N ILE A 524 -18.02 -51.26 22.13
CA ILE A 524 -17.40 -50.08 22.75
C ILE A 524 -17.38 -50.27 24.27
N ASN A 525 -16.18 -50.26 24.87
CA ASN A 525 -15.98 -50.38 26.32
C ASN A 525 -16.66 -51.60 26.98
N GLY A 526 -16.86 -52.70 26.22
CA GLY A 526 -17.46 -53.93 26.75
C GLY A 526 -18.97 -53.83 27.00
N THR A 527 -19.67 -52.95 26.28
CA THR A 527 -21.14 -52.80 26.34
C THR A 527 -21.88 -54.06 25.91
N GLY A 528 -21.24 -54.93 25.11
CA GLY A 528 -21.87 -56.10 24.49
C GLY A 528 -22.73 -55.76 23.27
N TRP A 529 -22.71 -54.51 22.79
CA TRP A 529 -23.43 -54.11 21.60
C TRP A 529 -22.70 -54.59 20.36
N THR A 530 -23.34 -55.49 19.61
CA THR A 530 -22.77 -56.09 18.39
C THR A 530 -23.62 -55.83 17.16
N THR A 531 -24.82 -55.28 17.35
CA THR A 531 -25.78 -54.94 16.31
C THR A 531 -26.44 -53.60 16.62
N GLU A 532 -26.96 -52.93 15.60
CA GLU A 532 -27.70 -51.66 15.73
C GLU A 532 -28.96 -51.81 16.61
N ALA A 533 -29.54 -53.01 16.64
CA ALA A 533 -30.67 -53.33 17.50
C ALA A 533 -30.31 -53.31 19.00
N ASP A 534 -29.05 -53.60 19.34
CA ASP A 534 -28.57 -53.53 20.72
C ASP A 534 -28.48 -52.07 21.19
N ILE A 535 -28.01 -51.18 20.31
CA ILE A 535 -27.95 -49.72 20.58
C ILE A 535 -29.36 -49.17 20.78
N LEU A 536 -30.28 -49.45 19.85
CA LEU A 536 -31.67 -48.99 19.94
C LEU A 536 -32.36 -49.47 21.23
N ALA A 537 -32.05 -50.68 21.69
CA ALA A 537 -32.60 -51.22 22.93
C ALA A 537 -32.05 -50.56 24.20
N ALA A 538 -30.88 -49.91 24.12
CA ALA A 538 -30.24 -49.19 25.22
C ALA A 538 -30.69 -47.72 25.33
N LEU A 539 -31.25 -47.16 24.26
CA LEU A 539 -31.79 -45.80 24.24
C LEU A 539 -32.99 -45.66 25.20
N HIS A 540 -32.98 -44.61 26.03
CA HIS A 540 -34.06 -44.36 27.00
C HIS A 540 -34.24 -42.85 27.22
N ASP A 541 -35.30 -42.45 27.95
CA ASP A 541 -35.54 -41.04 28.23
C ASP A 541 -35.08 -40.65 29.64
N VAL A 542 -34.22 -39.63 29.74
CA VAL A 542 -33.87 -38.95 30.99
C VAL A 542 -34.53 -37.57 30.97
N ASN A 543 -35.42 -37.32 31.93
CA ASN A 543 -36.19 -36.06 32.00
C ASN A 543 -36.96 -35.71 30.71
N GLY A 544 -37.36 -36.70 29.92
CA GLY A 544 -38.10 -36.52 28.67
C GLY A 544 -37.23 -36.23 27.44
N VAL A 545 -35.92 -36.43 27.54
CA VAL A 545 -34.97 -36.32 26.44
C VAL A 545 -34.33 -37.68 26.20
N ALA A 546 -34.23 -38.09 24.95
CA ALA A 546 -33.58 -39.34 24.58
C ALA A 546 -32.10 -39.28 24.96
N THR A 547 -31.63 -40.33 25.61
CA THR A 547 -30.27 -40.46 26.15
C THR A 547 -29.77 -41.87 25.89
N LEU A 548 -28.54 -41.98 25.39
CA LEU A 548 -27.80 -43.22 25.28
C LEU A 548 -26.65 -43.22 26.28
N ASP A 549 -26.73 -44.06 27.31
CA ASP A 549 -25.64 -44.21 28.27
C ASP A 549 -24.55 -45.10 27.68
N LEU A 550 -23.34 -44.55 27.60
CA LEU A 550 -22.14 -45.26 27.18
C LEU A 550 -21.38 -45.78 28.43
N ALA A 551 -20.59 -46.85 28.25
CA ALA A 551 -19.79 -47.37 29.36
C ALA A 551 -18.72 -46.35 29.79
N GLY A 552 -18.44 -46.31 31.11
CA GLY A 552 -17.50 -45.36 31.71
C GLY A 552 -18.14 -44.10 32.32
N GLY A 553 -19.47 -43.96 32.25
CA GLY A 553 -20.18 -42.76 32.72
C GLY A 553 -20.32 -41.67 31.65
N ASN A 554 -20.12 -42.05 30.39
CA ASN A 554 -20.29 -41.23 29.21
C ASN A 554 -21.74 -41.32 28.72
N SER A 555 -22.22 -40.35 27.96
CA SER A 555 -23.59 -40.35 27.45
C SER A 555 -23.73 -39.53 26.18
N ILE A 556 -24.78 -39.82 25.40
CA ILE A 556 -25.19 -39.00 24.25
C ILE A 556 -26.62 -38.56 24.51
N THR A 557 -26.87 -37.25 24.47
CA THR A 557 -28.19 -36.65 24.66
C THR A 557 -28.71 -36.06 23.34
N PHE A 558 -29.94 -36.39 22.96
CA PHE A 558 -30.56 -35.90 21.73
C PHE A 558 -31.59 -34.82 22.03
N THR A 559 -31.19 -33.56 21.92
CA THR A 559 -31.98 -32.41 22.37
C THR A 559 -33.34 -32.36 21.68
N GLY A 560 -34.41 -32.30 22.48
CA GLY A 560 -35.79 -32.18 21.95
C GLY A 560 -36.40 -33.46 21.39
N LEU A 561 -35.68 -34.59 21.41
CA LEU A 561 -36.18 -35.88 20.95
C LEU A 561 -36.51 -36.82 22.11
N HIS A 562 -37.47 -37.71 21.87
CA HIS A 562 -37.81 -38.83 22.75
C HIS A 562 -37.29 -40.13 22.12
N SER A 563 -36.89 -41.09 22.94
CA SER A 563 -36.33 -42.39 22.52
C SER A 563 -37.22 -43.16 21.55
N THR A 564 -38.54 -42.95 21.59
CA THR A 564 -39.51 -43.54 20.64
C THR A 564 -39.45 -42.98 19.23
N ALA A 565 -38.70 -41.90 18.98
CA ALA A 565 -38.53 -41.30 17.66
C ALA A 565 -37.56 -42.09 16.77
N PHE A 566 -36.73 -42.95 17.36
CA PHE A 566 -35.62 -43.61 16.69
C PHE A 566 -35.98 -45.00 16.15
N THR A 567 -35.25 -45.42 15.11
CA THR A 567 -35.31 -46.74 14.49
C THR A 567 -33.92 -47.32 14.34
N ILE A 568 -33.83 -48.60 13.95
CA ILE A 568 -32.54 -49.27 13.71
C ILE A 568 -31.72 -48.56 12.61
N ALA A 569 -32.39 -47.88 11.67
CA ALA A 569 -31.71 -47.21 10.56
C ALA A 569 -30.91 -45.95 10.98
N ASP A 570 -31.20 -45.42 12.17
CA ASP A 570 -30.55 -44.22 12.73
C ASP A 570 -29.21 -44.57 13.42
N PHE A 571 -28.87 -45.86 13.50
CA PHE A 571 -27.66 -46.35 14.17
C PHE A 571 -26.78 -47.15 13.22
N ILE A 572 -25.47 -47.09 13.45
CA ILE A 572 -24.45 -47.87 12.77
C ILE A 572 -23.50 -48.46 13.79
N ILE A 573 -23.19 -49.75 13.67
CA ILE A 573 -22.01 -50.35 14.30
C ILE A 573 -20.82 -50.23 13.34
N LEU A 574 -19.72 -49.62 13.80
CA LEU A 574 -18.46 -49.46 13.03
C LEU A 574 -17.58 -50.72 13.05
#